data_AF-A0A562KC43-F1
#
_entry.id   AF-A0A562KC43-F1
#
_cell.length_a   1.000
_cell.length_b   1.000
_cell.length_c   1.000
_cell.angle_alpha   90.00
_cell.angle_beta   90.00
_cell.angle_gamma   90.00
#
_symmetry.space_group_name_H-M   'P 1'
#
loop_
_entity.id
_entity.type
_entity.pdbx_description
1 polymer ?
#
loop_
_entity_poly.entity_id
_entity_poly.type
_entity_poly.pdbx_seq_one_letter_code
_entity_poly.pdbx_strand_id
1 'polypeptide(L)' 'MPMKAFLRSDLFLRFLGGFVLGTIGMFVFHHEEPSMIAPYANAAPTAEYAAR' A
#
# COMPACT_ATOMS: atom_id res chain seq x y z
N MET A 1 -32.14 -14.15 -0.58
CA MET A 1 -31.33 -12.93 -0.76
C MET A 1 -29.85 -13.32 -0.77
N PRO A 2 -29.23 -13.46 -1.95
CA PRO A 2 -27.87 -14.02 -2.12
C PRO A 2 -26.81 -13.25 -1.33
N MET A 3 -27.03 -11.96 -1.13
CA MET A 3 -26.15 -11.05 -0.39
C MET A 3 -25.94 -11.48 1.08
N LYS A 4 -26.97 -12.01 1.75
CA LYS A 4 -26.87 -12.46 3.15
C LYS A 4 -26.02 -13.74 3.29
N ALA A 5 -26.01 -14.59 2.27
CA ALA A 5 -25.19 -15.80 2.25
C ALA A 5 -23.71 -15.47 2.02
N PHE A 6 -23.43 -14.52 1.12
CA PHE A 6 -22.07 -14.04 0.89
C PHE A 6 -21.47 -13.38 2.13
N LEU A 7 -22.23 -12.53 2.84
CA LEU A 7 -21.77 -11.88 4.08
C LEU A 7 -21.43 -12.87 5.22
N ARG A 8 -21.96 -14.09 5.18
CA ARG A 8 -21.64 -15.16 6.14
C ARG A 8 -20.58 -16.13 5.63
N SER A 9 -20.08 -15.95 4.41
CA SER A 9 -19.09 -16.82 3.82
C SER A 9 -17.77 -16.73 4.58
N ASP A 10 -17.13 -17.88 4.82
CA ASP A 10 -15.78 -17.98 5.38
C ASP A 10 -14.77 -17.13 4.58
N LEU A 11 -14.89 -17.15 3.24
CA LEU A 11 -14.03 -16.37 2.34
C LEU A 11 -14.20 -14.86 2.56
N PHE A 12 -15.44 -14.39 2.70
CA PHE A 12 -15.73 -12.97 2.92
C PHE A 12 -15.21 -12.51 4.28
N LEU A 13 -15.41 -13.32 5.33
CA LEU A 13 -14.94 -13.00 6.67
C LEU A 13 -13.40 -12.99 6.77
N ARG A 14 -12.72 -13.93 6.10
CA ARG A 14 -11.25 -13.96 6.02
C ARG A 14 -10.69 -12.77 5.26
N PHE A 15 -11.33 -12.40 4.15
CA PHE A 15 -10.99 -11.19 3.41
C PHE A 15 -11.18 -9.93 4.26
N LEU A 16 -12.33 -9.80 4.92
CA LEU A 16 -12.64 -8.65 5.78
C LEU A 16 -11.66 -8.55 6.96
N GLY A 17 -11.34 -9.67 7.61
CA GLY A 17 -10.35 -9.72 8.68
C GLY A 17 -8.96 -9.27 8.21
N GLY A 18 -8.49 -9.78 7.06
CA GLY A 18 -7.21 -9.36 6.48
C GLY A 18 -7.20 -7.88 6.09
N PHE A 19 -8.30 -7.38 5.53
CA PHE A 19 -8.46 -5.97 5.17
C PHE A 19 -8.40 -5.05 6.40
N VAL A 20 -9.11 -5.38 7.48
CA VAL A 20 -9.09 -4.61 8.73
C VAL A 20 -7.69 -4.62 9.35
N LEU A 21 -7.02 -5.77 9.40
CA LEU A 21 -5.65 -5.86 9.91
C LEU A 21 -4.66 -5.05 9.05
N GLY A 22 -4.78 -5.12 7.73
CA GLY A 22 -3.93 -4.37 6.80
C GLY A 22 -4.10 -2.86 6.93
N THR A 23 -5.34 -2.37 7.04
CA THR A 23 -5.62 -0.94 7.25
C THR A 23 -5.10 -0.44 8.59
N ILE A 24 -5.32 -1.18 9.68
CA ILE A 24 -4.76 -0.82 11.01
C ILE A 24 -3.24 -0.78 10.94
N GLY A 25 -2.59 -1.77 10.31
CA GLY A 25 -1.15 -1.76 10.08
C GLY A 25 -0.70 -0.52 9.33
N MET A 26 -1.33 -0.20 8.20
CA MET A 26 -1.03 1.00 7.42
C MET A 26 -1.12 2.26 8.28
N PHE A 27 -2.18 2.45 9.07
CA PHE A 27 -2.36 3.65 9.91
C PHE A 27 -1.41 3.71 11.10
N VAL A 28 -1.16 2.58 11.78
CA VAL A 28 -0.24 2.51 12.92
C VAL A 28 1.19 2.79 12.48
N PHE A 29 1.62 2.22 11.35
CA PHE A 29 2.94 2.44 10.78
C PHE A 29 3.02 3.72 9.93
N HIS A 30 1.94 4.48 9.79
CA HIS A 30 1.94 5.82 9.18
C HIS A 30 2.47 6.92 10.12
N HIS A 31 3.20 6.54 11.17
CA HIS A 31 3.92 7.49 12.02
C HIS A 31 5.25 7.83 11.36
N GLU A 32 5.23 8.93 10.59
CA GLU A 32 6.39 9.81 10.36
C GLU A 32 7.59 9.26 9.57
N GLU A 33 7.38 8.51 8.49
CA GLU A 33 8.31 8.71 7.38
C GLU A 33 7.79 9.88 6.52
N PRO A 34 8.57 10.96 6.33
CA PRO A 34 8.24 11.92 5.29
C PRO A 34 8.09 11.09 4.02
N SER A 35 6.96 11.23 3.33
CA SER A 35 6.67 10.50 2.11
C SER A 35 7.81 10.70 1.12
N MET A 36 8.81 9.80 1.13
CA MET A 36 9.91 9.74 0.18
C MET A 36 9.43 9.21 -1.17
N ILE A 37 8.10 9.22 -1.40
CA ILE A 37 7.50 9.27 -2.73
C ILE A 37 7.77 10.67 -3.30
N ALA A 38 9.06 10.99 -3.49
CA ALA A 38 9.44 11.92 -4.54
C ALA A 38 9.27 11.14 -5.85
N PRO A 39 8.41 11.58 -6.79
CA PRO A 39 8.37 11.00 -8.13
C PRO A 39 9.70 11.23 -8.88
N TYR A 40 10.73 10.44 -8.62
CA TYR A 40 11.82 10.28 -9.59
C TYR A 40 11.42 9.21 -10.62
N ALA A 41 10.40 9.54 -11.40
CA ALA A 41 10.10 8.84 -12.65
C ALA A 41 11.11 9.17 -13.77
N ASN A 42 12.04 10.10 -13.53
CA ASN A 42 13.04 10.54 -14.51
C ASN A 42 14.45 10.66 -13.88
N ALA A 43 15.02 9.57 -13.37
CA ALA A 43 16.47 9.53 -13.14
C ALA A 43 17.16 9.07 -14.43
N ALA A 44 17.22 9.95 -15.43
CA ALA A 44 18.20 9.79 -16.50
C ALA A 44 19.60 9.95 -15.88
N PRO A 45 20.58 9.06 -16.15
CA PRO A 45 21.94 9.29 -15.70
C PRO A 45 22.45 10.56 -16.40
N THR A 46 22.63 11.64 -15.64
CA THR A 46 23.36 12.82 -16.13
C THR A 46 24.81 12.39 -16.33
N ALA A 47 25.17 12.17 -17.60
CA ALA A 47 26.52 11.90 -18.08
C ALA A 47 27.43 13.14 -17.94
N GLU A 48 27.48 13.75 -16.75
CA GLU A 48 28.17 15.02 -16.50
C GLU A 48 29.16 14.95 -15.33
N TYR A 49 29.43 13.75 -14.82
CA TYR A 49 30.55 13.50 -13.90
C TYR A 49 31.79 12.91 -14.59
N ALA A 50 31.72 12.58 -15.89
CA ALA A 50 32.85 12.00 -16.63
C ALA A 50 33.69 13.03 -17.42
N ALA A 51 33.58 14.31 -17.08
CA ALA A 51 34.35 15.38 -17.70
C ALA A 51 34.69 16.49 -16.69
N ARG A 52 35.38 16.13 -15.61
CA ARG A 52 36.20 17.07 -14.82
C ARG A 52 37.39 16.33 -14.22
#